data_AF-A0A645BMK4-F1
#
_entry.id   AF-A0A645BMK4-F1
#
_cell.length_a   1.000
_cell.length_b   1.000
_cell.length_c   1.000
_cell.angle_alpha   90.00
_cell.angle_beta   90.00
_cell.angle_gamma   90.00
#
_symmetry.space_group_name_H-M   'P 1'
#
loop_
_entity.id
_entity.type
_entity.pdbx_description
1 polymer ?
#
loop_
_entity_poly.entity_id
_entity_poly.type
_entity_poly.pdbx_seq_one_letter_code
_entity_poly.pdbx_strand_id
1 'polypeptide(L)'
;MLIDTFSSVGNETEQVKMALASYNGGIGHIADARALAEKYAADKNVWDGNVERFIQLKRLEQYYNDPVCKAGYFRGDETVDYVRDVISRWQAYKSLSSL
;
A
#
# COMPACT_ATOMS: atom_id res chain seq x y z
N MET A 1 12.45 2.76 -11.02
CA MET A 1 11.41 1.70 -10.98
C MET A 1 10.53 1.92 -9.76
N LEU A 2 9.29 1.41 -9.70
CA LEU A 2 8.40 1.64 -8.54
C LEU A 2 9.00 1.11 -7.22
N ILE A 3 9.83 0.08 -7.28
CA ILE A 3 10.52 -0.44 -6.10
C ILE A 3 11.50 0.60 -5.52
N ASP A 4 12.26 1.31 -6.37
CA ASP A 4 13.22 2.33 -5.96
C ASP A 4 12.55 3.52 -5.25
N THR A 5 11.31 3.85 -5.65
CA THR A 5 10.48 4.87 -5.00
C THR A 5 10.31 4.58 -3.51
N PHE A 6 10.23 3.30 -3.14
CA PHE A 6 10.01 2.86 -1.77
C PHE A 6 11.28 2.38 -1.07
N SER A 7 12.47 2.72 -1.58
CA SER A 7 13.76 2.36 -0.98
C SER A 7 13.96 2.83 0.48
N SER A 8 13.18 3.82 0.93
CA SER A 8 13.14 4.26 2.34
C SER A 8 12.41 3.27 3.27
N VAL A 9 11.64 2.33 2.72
CA VAL A 9 11.01 1.24 3.47
C VAL A 9 12.06 0.15 3.68
N GLY A 10 12.63 0.07 4.88
CA GLY A 10 13.75 -0.84 5.16
C GLY A 10 13.43 -2.34 5.10
N ASN A 11 12.14 -2.72 5.07
CA ASN A 11 11.72 -4.09 4.86
C ASN A 11 11.39 -4.32 3.38
N GLU A 12 12.13 -5.22 2.72
CA GLU A 12 11.96 -5.52 1.29
C GLU A 12 10.57 -6.04 0.93
N THR A 13 9.95 -6.84 1.80
CA THR A 13 8.59 -7.36 1.54
C THR A 13 7.56 -6.22 1.58
N GLU A 14 7.70 -5.30 2.52
CA GLU A 14 6.84 -4.12 2.60
C GLU A 14 7.07 -3.18 1.41
N GLN A 15 8.32 -3.00 1.00
CA GLN A 15 8.67 -2.25 -0.22
C GLN A 15 7.97 -2.83 -1.46
N VAL A 16 8.00 -4.16 -1.63
CA VAL A 16 7.33 -4.86 -2.73
C VAL A 16 5.81 -4.65 -2.67
N LYS A 17 5.18 -4.78 -1.50
CA LYS A 17 3.74 -4.53 -1.35
C LYS A 17 3.35 -3.11 -1.78
N MET A 18 4.12 -2.09 -1.37
CA MET A 18 3.88 -0.69 -1.77
C MET A 18 4.06 -0.49 -3.29
N ALA A 19 5.05 -1.15 -3.89
CA ALA A 19 5.29 -1.09 -5.32
C ALA A 19 4.15 -1.74 -6.12
N LEU A 20 3.69 -2.93 -5.70
CA LEU A 20 2.54 -3.62 -6.29
C LEU A 20 1.26 -2.78 -6.19
N ALA A 21 1.04 -2.18 -5.01
CA ALA A 21 -0.09 -1.29 -4.79
C ALA A 21 -0.03 -0.05 -5.70
N SER A 22 1.16 0.53 -5.88
CA SER A 22 1.34 1.71 -6.74
C SER A 22 1.21 1.38 -8.23
N TYR A 23 1.54 0.14 -8.61
CA TYR A 23 1.37 -0.35 -9.96
C TYR A 23 -0.12 -0.47 -10.32
N ASN A 24 -0.94 -1.04 -9.41
CA ASN A 24 -2.38 -1.20 -9.65
C ASN A 24 -3.18 0.10 -9.38
N GLY A 25 -3.00 0.70 -8.20
CA GLY A 25 -3.79 1.82 -7.69
C GLY A 25 -3.18 3.20 -7.91
N GLY A 26 -1.99 3.30 -8.50
CA GLY A 26 -1.31 4.57 -8.72
C GLY A 26 -0.54 5.10 -7.51
N ILE A 27 0.71 5.51 -7.74
CA ILE A 27 1.64 5.99 -6.71
C ILE A 27 1.12 7.15 -5.86
N GLY A 28 0.33 8.06 -6.45
CA GLY A 28 -0.24 9.21 -5.72
C GLY A 28 -1.19 8.77 -4.60
N HIS A 29 -2.02 7.76 -4.84
CA HIS A 29 -2.93 7.25 -3.82
C HIS A 29 -2.21 6.48 -2.71
N ILE A 30 -1.11 5.78 -3.04
CA ILE A 30 -0.28 5.10 -2.03
C ILE A 30 0.51 6.10 -1.20
N ALA A 31 1.02 7.17 -1.82
CA ALA A 31 1.68 8.26 -1.11
C ALA A 31 0.72 8.96 -0.12
N ASP A 32 -0.50 9.23 -0.54
CA ASP A 32 -1.56 9.76 0.33
C ASP A 32 -1.84 8.80 1.51
N ALA A 33 -2.01 7.50 1.24
CA ALA A 33 -2.28 6.52 2.30
C ALA A 33 -1.12 6.41 3.31
N ARG A 34 0.13 6.54 2.86
CA ARG A 34 1.31 6.62 3.75
C ARG A 34 1.32 7.89 4.59
N ALA A 35 0.97 9.03 4.00
CA ALA A 35 0.90 10.31 4.72
C ALA A 35 -0.24 10.28 5.76
N LEU A 36 -1.37 9.68 5.42
CA LEU A 36 -2.46 9.41 6.36
C LEU A 36 -2.00 8.46 7.48
N ALA A 37 -1.30 7.36 7.16
CA ALA A 37 -0.78 6.44 8.17
C ALA A 37 0.07 7.19 9.21
N GLU A 38 1.02 8.00 8.77
CA GLU A 38 1.85 8.82 9.66
C GLU A 38 1.03 9.82 10.48
N LYS A 39 0.10 10.56 9.85
CA LYS A 39 -0.76 11.53 10.53
C LYS A 39 -1.62 10.90 11.63
N TYR A 40 -2.13 9.70 11.39
CA TYR A 40 -3.03 8.99 12.29
C TYR A 40 -2.30 7.92 13.13
N ALA A 41 -0.99 8.11 13.35
CA ALA A 41 -0.14 7.30 14.24
C ALA A 41 -0.07 5.79 13.91
N ALA A 42 -0.22 5.45 12.63
CA ALA A 42 0.11 4.14 12.07
C ALA A 42 1.50 4.18 11.41
N ASP A 43 2.07 3.01 11.15
CA ASP A 43 3.40 2.91 10.54
C ASP A 43 3.30 3.03 9.00
N LYS A 44 3.79 4.15 8.46
CA LYS A 44 3.82 4.40 7.01
C LYS A 44 4.71 3.44 6.21
N ASN A 45 5.53 2.64 6.87
CA ASN A 45 6.43 1.66 6.27
C ASN A 45 5.90 0.22 6.37
N VAL A 46 4.74 0.02 7.01
CA VAL A 46 4.07 -1.29 7.11
C VAL A 46 2.77 -1.26 6.30
N TRP A 47 2.51 -2.33 5.56
CA TRP A 47 1.32 -2.50 4.76
C TRP A 47 0.13 -2.93 5.62
N ASP A 48 0.22 -4.13 6.19
CA ASP A 48 -0.90 -4.81 6.85
C ASP A 48 -1.34 -4.02 8.09
N GLY A 49 -2.64 -3.68 8.15
CA GLY A 49 -3.24 -2.91 9.24
C GLY A 49 -2.81 -1.43 9.33
N ASN A 50 -1.88 -1.00 8.47
CA ASN A 50 -1.30 0.35 8.48
C ASN A 50 -1.62 1.04 7.14
N VAL A 51 -0.72 1.04 6.15
CA VAL A 51 -0.99 1.72 4.87
C VAL A 51 -2.21 1.16 4.13
N GLU A 52 -2.41 -0.17 4.13
CA GLU A 52 -3.59 -0.83 3.54
C GLU A 52 -4.90 -0.28 4.14
N ARG A 53 -4.91 -0.08 5.46
CA ARG A 53 -6.08 0.48 6.16
C ARG A 53 -6.41 1.87 5.63
N PHE A 54 -5.41 2.74 5.43
CA PHE A 54 -5.66 4.08 4.92
C PHE A 54 -6.05 4.11 3.44
N ILE A 55 -5.58 3.15 2.64
CA ILE A 55 -6.08 2.95 1.27
C ILE A 55 -7.59 2.69 1.28
N GLN A 56 -8.08 1.80 2.15
CA GLN A 56 -9.51 1.52 2.25
C GLN A 56 -10.32 2.71 2.78
N LEU A 57 -9.76 3.44 3.75
CA LEU A 57 -10.41 4.59 4.37
C LEU A 57 -10.52 5.79 3.42
N LYS A 58 -9.66 5.91 2.40
CA LYS A 58 -9.72 6.98 1.39
C LYS A 58 -10.99 7.02 0.53
N ARG A 59 -11.94 6.10 0.71
CA ARG A 59 -13.29 6.21 0.16
C ARG A 59 -14.19 7.15 0.94
N LEU A 60 -13.82 7.51 2.17
CA LEU A 60 -14.60 8.38 3.05
C LEU A 60 -14.08 9.82 2.96
N GLU A 61 -15.01 10.77 2.96
CA GLU A 61 -14.73 12.21 2.78
C GLU A 61 -13.66 12.74 3.73
N GLN A 62 -13.73 12.36 5.01
CA GLN A 62 -12.77 12.79 6.02
C GLN A 62 -11.30 12.44 5.69
N TYR A 63 -11.06 11.40 4.89
CA TYR A 63 -9.71 10.96 4.56
C TYR A 63 -9.25 11.47 3.21
N TYR A 64 -10.09 11.49 2.17
CA TYR A 64 -9.64 11.97 0.86
C TYR A 64 -9.53 13.49 0.77
N ASN A 65 -10.27 14.23 1.61
CA ASN A 65 -10.13 15.68 1.76
C ASN A 65 -9.14 16.08 2.86
N ASP A 66 -8.46 15.11 3.49
CA ASP A 66 -7.46 15.40 4.51
C ASP A 66 -6.32 16.25 3.89
N PRO A 67 -5.83 17.32 4.56
CA PRO A 67 -4.77 18.17 4.01
C PRO A 67 -3.47 17.46 3.60
N VAL A 68 -3.20 16.26 4.12
CA VAL A 68 -2.04 15.47 3.68
C VAL A 68 -2.29 14.69 2.38
N CYS A 69 -3.54 14.54 1.95
CA CYS A 69 -3.91 13.88 0.70
C CYS A 69 -3.92 14.85 -0.48
N LYS A 70 -3.33 14.42 -1.59
CA LYS A 70 -3.18 15.23 -2.81
C LYS A 70 -3.87 14.61 -4.02
N ALA A 71 -4.06 13.29 -4.02
CA ALA A 71 -4.66 12.57 -5.14
C ALA A 71 -6.18 12.40 -5.00
N GLY A 72 -6.79 12.85 -3.90
CA GLY A 72 -8.24 12.86 -3.72
C GLY A 72 -8.85 11.47 -3.49
N TYR A 73 -10.15 11.35 -3.80
CA TYR A 73 -10.96 10.15 -3.56
C TYR A 73 -10.31 8.91 -4.16
N PHE A 74 -10.31 7.82 -3.39
CA PHE A 74 -9.81 6.54 -3.86
C PHE A 74 -10.61 5.39 -3.28
N ARG A 75 -11.06 4.48 -4.15
CA ARG A 75 -11.66 3.20 -3.77
C ARG A 75 -10.66 2.09 -4.02
N GLY A 76 -9.83 1.81 -3.02
CA GLY A 76 -8.68 0.93 -3.16
C GLY A 76 -8.94 -0.57 -2.94
N ASP A 77 -10.19 -1.03 -2.97
CA ASP A 77 -10.52 -2.45 -2.72
C ASP A 77 -9.76 -3.37 -3.71
N GLU A 78 -9.81 -3.06 -5.01
CA GLU A 78 -9.09 -3.82 -6.05
C GLU A 78 -7.56 -3.79 -5.83
N THR A 79 -7.01 -2.66 -5.41
CA THR A 79 -5.57 -2.53 -5.16
C THR A 79 -5.11 -3.36 -3.98
N VAL A 80 -5.91 -3.39 -2.92
CA VAL A 80 -5.64 -4.21 -1.74
C VAL A 80 -5.71 -5.70 -2.10
N ASP A 81 -6.75 -6.10 -2.82
CA ASP A 81 -6.92 -7.49 -3.25
C ASP A 81 -5.81 -7.92 -4.22
N TYR A 82 -5.40 -7.05 -5.14
CA TYR A 82 -4.28 -7.30 -6.05
C TYR A 82 -2.97 -7.59 -5.29
N VAL A 83 -2.63 -6.78 -4.28
CA VAL A 83 -1.43 -7.01 -3.46
C VAL A 83 -1.54 -8.34 -2.72
N ARG A 84 -2.70 -8.62 -2.12
CA ARG A 84 -2.94 -9.87 -1.39
C ARG A 84 -2.76 -11.09 -2.30
N ASP A 85 -3.35 -11.07 -3.48
CA ASP A 85 -3.33 -12.18 -4.43
C ASP A 85 -1.93 -12.46 -4.96
N VAL A 86 -1.18 -11.41 -5.33
CA VAL A 86 0.18 -11.55 -5.85
C VAL A 86 1.13 -12.09 -4.77
N ILE A 87 1.07 -11.54 -3.56
CA ILE A 87 1.91 -11.99 -2.44
C ILE A 87 1.57 -13.42 -2.05
N SER A 88 0.28 -13.76 -1.95
CA SER A 88 -0.17 -15.13 -1.63
C SER A 88 0.34 -16.14 -2.66
N ARG A 89 0.21 -15.83 -3.94
CA ARG A 89 0.70 -16.69 -5.03
C ARG A 89 2.21 -16.85 -5.01
N TRP A 90 2.95 -15.77 -4.76
CA TRP A 90 4.40 -15.82 -4.62
C TRP A 90 4.84 -16.72 -3.44
N GLN A 91 4.19 -16.59 -2.28
CA GLN A 91 4.46 -17.45 -1.12
C GLN A 91 4.16 -18.93 -1.44
N ALA A 92 3.05 -19.22 -2.13
CA ALA A 92 2.73 -20.57 -2.57
C ALA A 92 3.84 -21.15 -3.47
N TYR A 93 4.31 -20.41 -4.48
CA TYR A 93 5.42 -20.86 -5.33
C TYR A 93 6.73 -21.05 -4.56
N LYS A 94 7.05 -20.13 -3.64
CA LYS A 94 8.24 -20.25 -2.79
C LYS A 94 8.19 -21.52 -1.93
N SER A 95 7.02 -21.87 -1.40
CA SER A 95 6.83 -23.10 -0.59
C SER A 95 6.99 -24.37 -1.43
N LEU A 96 6.57 -24.36 -2.69
CA LEU A 96 6.73 -25.50 -3.61
C LEU A 96 8.18 -25.68 -4.05
N SER A 97 8.93 -24.58 -4.24
CA SER A 97 10.34 -24.63 -4.65
C SER A 97 11.31 -24.92 -3.50
N SER A 98 10.83 -24.94 -2.26
CA SER A 98 11.64 -25.28 -1.07
C SER A 98 11.41 -26.71 -0.56
N LEU A 99 10.64 -27.51 -1.32
CA LEU A 99 10.58 -28.97 -1.27
C LEU A 99 11.65 -29.55 -2.22
#